data_AF-U3TSG1-F1
#
_entry.id   AF-U3TSG1-F1
#
_cell.length_a   1.000
_cell.length_b   1.000
_cell.length_c   1.000
_cell.angle_alpha   90.00
_cell.angle_beta   90.00
_cell.angle_gamma   90.00
#
_symmetry.space_group_name_H-M   'P 1'
#
loop_
_entity.id
_entity.type
_entity.pdbx_description
1 polymer ?
#
loop_
_entity_poly.entity_id
_entity_poly.type
_entity_poly.pdbx_seq_one_letter_code
_entity_poly.pdbx_strand_id
1 'polypeptide(L)'
;MQSQHRFSEVNRLLARFEEGCNCEIDAALQGEFNAVRAQVAINHGNADEAEQLARLALETLPETRRYSRIVATSVHGEVMHCKGDLTNSLALMRQTEQMARRDEAWHYALWSLIQQSEILFAQGFLQSAWEIQEKAFVLVSEQHLANFPLHEFLLRIRAQLMWAWGRLDEAEHAARAGIKVLKRVSAPAANPVPWAIDSVLAGTRQSG
;
A
#
# COMPACT_ATOMS: atom_id res chain seq x y z
N MET A 1 -4.99 -4.72 17.77
CA MET A 1 -5.80 -5.93 18.04
C MET A 1 -6.83 -6.17 16.92
N GLN A 2 -7.62 -5.16 16.51
CA GLN A 2 -8.66 -5.33 15.47
C GLN A 2 -8.12 -5.67 14.06
N SER A 3 -6.94 -5.16 13.67
CA SER A 3 -6.27 -5.48 12.40
C SER A 3 -5.78 -6.94 12.32
N GLN A 4 -5.25 -7.48 13.43
CA GLN A 4 -4.82 -8.89 13.53
C GLN A 4 -5.99 -9.87 13.37
N HIS A 5 -7.19 -9.53 13.88
CA HIS A 5 -8.37 -10.36 13.69
C HIS A 5 -8.78 -10.46 12.22
N ARG A 6 -8.77 -9.35 11.47
CA ARG A 6 -9.09 -9.34 10.03
C ARG A 6 -8.06 -10.09 9.18
N PHE A 7 -6.78 -10.05 9.56
CA PHE A 7 -5.71 -10.86 8.95
C PHE A 7 -6.01 -12.36 9.03
N SER A 8 -6.28 -12.85 10.25
CA SER A 8 -6.58 -14.27 10.48
C SER A 8 -7.85 -14.71 9.75
N GLU A 9 -8.79 -13.79 9.58
CA GLU A 9 -10.05 -14.01 8.89
C GLU A 9 -9.86 -14.15 7.38
N VAL A 10 -9.06 -13.31 6.72
CA VAL A 10 -8.77 -13.46 5.28
C VAL A 10 -8.10 -14.79 4.98
N ASN A 11 -7.05 -15.14 5.72
CA ASN A 11 -6.37 -16.43 5.54
C ASN A 11 -7.30 -17.62 5.81
N ARG A 12 -8.12 -17.54 6.85
CA ARG A 12 -9.11 -18.58 7.16
C ARG A 12 -10.19 -18.69 6.09
N LEU A 13 -10.67 -17.58 5.52
CA LEU A 13 -11.68 -17.59 4.45
C LEU A 13 -11.13 -18.20 3.17
N LEU A 14 -9.89 -17.86 2.81
CA LEU A 14 -9.20 -18.46 1.66
C LEU A 14 -8.97 -19.97 1.88
N ALA A 15 -8.46 -20.38 3.04
CA ALA A 15 -8.27 -21.80 3.35
C ALA A 15 -9.60 -22.57 3.35
N ARG A 16 -10.67 -22.00 3.91
CA ARG A 16 -12.00 -22.62 3.88
C ARG A 16 -12.56 -22.73 2.47
N PHE A 17 -12.29 -21.76 1.60
CA PHE A 17 -12.67 -21.85 0.19
C PHE A 17 -11.90 -22.96 -0.50
N GLU A 18 -10.59 -23.06 -0.27
CA GLU A 18 -9.74 -24.12 -0.84
C GLU A 18 -10.19 -25.52 -0.40
N GLU A 19 -10.52 -25.70 0.88
CA GLU A 19 -11.02 -26.98 1.44
C GLU A 19 -12.46 -27.31 1.00
N GLY A 20 -13.27 -26.29 0.76
CA GLY A 20 -14.71 -26.43 0.49
C GLY A 20 -15.10 -26.38 -0.98
N CYS A 21 -14.20 -25.97 -1.89
CA CYS A 21 -14.54 -25.93 -3.30
C CYS A 21 -14.58 -27.33 -3.88
N ASN A 22 -15.72 -27.69 -4.47
CA ASN A 22 -15.85 -28.88 -5.30
C ASN A 22 -15.40 -28.59 -6.76
N CYS A 23 -14.56 -27.56 -6.93
CA CYS A 23 -14.04 -27.06 -8.20
C CYS A 23 -12.52 -27.24 -8.23
N GLU A 24 -11.95 -27.47 -9.41
CA GLU A 24 -10.50 -27.50 -9.57
C GLU A 24 -9.96 -26.08 -9.42
N ILE A 25 -9.03 -25.88 -8.47
CA ILE A 25 -8.33 -24.61 -8.32
C ILE A 25 -7.26 -24.57 -9.40
N ASP A 26 -7.56 -23.84 -10.47
CA ASP A 26 -6.59 -23.64 -11.55
C ASP A 26 -5.42 -22.73 -11.12
N ALA A 27 -4.36 -22.75 -11.92
CA ALA A 27 -3.15 -21.98 -11.64
C ALA A 27 -3.40 -20.46 -11.56
N ALA A 28 -4.41 -19.95 -12.30
CA ALA A 28 -4.75 -18.53 -12.29
C ALA A 28 -5.40 -18.14 -10.96
N LEU A 29 -6.37 -18.92 -10.48
CA LEU A 29 -7.02 -18.69 -9.19
C LEU A 29 -6.03 -18.83 -8.02
N GLN A 30 -5.13 -19.82 -8.09
CA GLN A 30 -4.04 -19.94 -7.11
C GLN A 30 -3.13 -18.70 -7.10
N GLY A 31 -2.83 -18.14 -8.27
CA GLY A 31 -2.10 -16.89 -8.39
C GLY A 31 -2.82 -15.70 -7.74
N GLU A 32 -4.15 -15.62 -7.85
CA GLU A 32 -4.95 -14.57 -7.20
C GLU A 32 -4.91 -14.71 -5.66
N PHE A 33 -5.02 -15.94 -5.15
CA PHE A 33 -4.87 -16.20 -3.72
C PHE A 33 -3.48 -15.83 -3.21
N ASN A 34 -2.44 -16.19 -3.96
CA ASN A 34 -1.08 -15.82 -3.60
C ASN A 34 -0.89 -14.29 -3.57
N ALA A 35 -1.47 -13.54 -4.50
CA ALA A 35 -1.40 -12.07 -4.49
C ALA A 35 -2.08 -11.47 -3.24
N VAL A 36 -3.25 -11.98 -2.85
CA VAL A 36 -3.95 -11.53 -1.64
C VAL A 36 -3.17 -11.91 -0.38
N ARG A 37 -2.68 -13.16 -0.28
CA ARG A 37 -1.87 -13.62 0.84
C ARG A 37 -0.57 -12.82 0.97
N ALA A 38 0.07 -12.46 -0.16
CA ALA A 38 1.25 -11.62 -0.17
C ALA A 38 0.97 -10.24 0.43
N GLN A 39 -0.14 -9.61 0.03
CA GLN A 39 -0.56 -8.31 0.57
C GLN A 39 -0.86 -8.40 2.08
N VAL A 40 -1.46 -9.49 2.51
CA VAL A 40 -1.76 -9.76 3.92
C VAL A 40 -0.48 -9.98 4.73
N ALA A 41 0.51 -10.71 4.17
CA ALA A 41 1.80 -10.97 4.80
C ALA A 41 2.65 -9.69 4.96
N ILE A 42 2.76 -8.85 3.91
CA ILE A 42 3.55 -7.61 4.00
C ILE A 42 2.96 -6.64 5.03
N ASN A 43 1.63 -6.55 5.09
CA ASN A 43 0.92 -5.74 6.07
C ASN A 43 1.10 -6.23 7.51
N HIS A 44 1.50 -7.50 7.71
CA HIS A 44 1.85 -8.06 9.00
C HIS A 44 3.36 -7.99 9.31
N GLY A 45 4.15 -7.35 8.43
CA GLY A 45 5.60 -7.27 8.56
C GLY A 45 6.34 -8.56 8.20
N ASN A 46 5.66 -9.56 7.61
CA ASN A 46 6.32 -10.78 7.14
C ASN A 46 6.79 -10.63 5.68
N ALA A 47 7.89 -9.89 5.50
CA ALA A 47 8.41 -9.55 4.18
C ALA A 47 8.89 -10.78 3.37
N ASP A 48 9.43 -11.81 4.03
CA ASP A 48 9.94 -13.00 3.36
C ASP A 48 8.79 -13.86 2.79
N GLU A 49 7.73 -14.08 3.56
CA GLU A 49 6.53 -14.76 3.07
C GLU A 49 5.84 -13.95 1.97
N ALA A 50 5.74 -12.63 2.14
CA ALA A 50 5.16 -11.74 1.14
C ALA A 50 5.92 -11.81 -0.20
N GLU A 51 7.25 -11.86 -0.16
CA GLU A 51 8.07 -12.00 -1.36
C GLU A 51 7.80 -13.30 -2.10
N GLN A 52 7.81 -14.43 -1.37
CA GLN A 52 7.58 -15.74 -1.95
C GLN A 52 6.22 -15.80 -2.64
N LEU A 53 5.17 -15.35 -1.94
CA LEU A 53 3.81 -15.35 -2.46
C LEU A 53 3.63 -14.38 -3.64
N ALA A 54 4.20 -13.17 -3.58
CA ALA A 54 4.11 -12.21 -4.68
C ALA A 54 4.81 -12.72 -5.94
N ARG A 55 5.98 -13.36 -5.80
CA ARG A 55 6.69 -13.98 -6.93
C ARG A 55 5.91 -15.13 -7.55
N LEU A 56 5.41 -16.05 -6.72
CA LEU A 56 4.57 -17.16 -7.18
C LEU A 56 3.32 -16.65 -7.89
N ALA A 57 2.69 -15.59 -7.38
CA ALA A 57 1.55 -14.96 -8.04
C ALA A 57 1.94 -14.39 -9.42
N LEU A 58 3.04 -13.65 -9.53
CA LEU A 58 3.46 -13.05 -10.80
C LEU A 58 3.89 -14.09 -11.85
N GLU A 59 4.42 -15.23 -11.41
CA GLU A 59 4.79 -16.38 -12.25
C GLU A 59 3.58 -17.13 -12.80
N THR A 60 2.46 -17.22 -12.06
CA THR A 60 1.28 -18.00 -12.47
C THR A 60 0.14 -17.16 -13.05
N LEU A 61 0.02 -15.87 -12.66
CA LEU A 61 -1.07 -15.02 -13.08
C LEU A 61 -0.99 -14.68 -14.57
N PRO A 62 -2.01 -15.03 -15.39
CA PRO A 62 -2.04 -14.59 -16.78
C PRO A 62 -2.28 -13.08 -16.85
N GLU A 63 -1.89 -12.45 -17.97
CA GLU A 63 -2.01 -11.00 -18.17
C GLU A 63 -3.46 -10.47 -18.10
N THR A 64 -4.45 -11.35 -18.21
CA THR A 64 -5.87 -11.00 -18.02
C THR A 64 -6.25 -10.74 -16.57
N ARG A 65 -5.53 -11.28 -15.58
CA ARG A 65 -5.77 -11.04 -14.14
C ARG A 65 -5.09 -9.77 -13.66
N ARG A 66 -5.45 -8.65 -14.28
CA ARG A 66 -4.76 -7.36 -14.15
C ARG A 66 -4.68 -6.85 -12.71
N TYR A 67 -5.81 -6.87 -12.00
CA TYR A 67 -5.86 -6.41 -10.61
C TYR A 67 -4.90 -7.19 -9.69
N SER A 68 -4.90 -8.52 -9.79
CA SER A 68 -4.01 -9.37 -8.98
C SER A 68 -2.54 -9.15 -9.33
N ARG A 69 -2.21 -8.86 -10.60
CA ARG A 69 -0.85 -8.48 -11.01
C ARG A 69 -0.45 -7.12 -10.45
N ILE A 70 -1.35 -6.13 -10.37
CA ILE A 70 -1.11 -4.85 -9.68
C ILE A 70 -0.77 -5.10 -8.21
N VAL A 71 -1.59 -5.90 -7.51
CA VAL A 71 -1.39 -6.25 -6.09
C VAL A 71 -0.01 -6.89 -5.88
N ALA A 72 0.29 -7.96 -6.63
CA ALA A 72 1.55 -8.69 -6.45
C ALA A 72 2.78 -7.83 -6.81
N THR A 73 2.70 -6.97 -7.83
CA THR A 73 3.77 -6.03 -8.18
C THR A 73 3.97 -4.97 -7.10
N SER A 74 2.88 -4.42 -6.53
CA SER A 74 2.93 -3.49 -5.41
C SER A 74 3.63 -4.12 -4.21
N VAL A 75 3.17 -5.30 -3.79
CA VAL A 75 3.75 -6.03 -2.65
C VAL A 75 5.23 -6.32 -2.87
N HIS A 76 5.61 -6.73 -4.08
CA HIS A 76 7.03 -6.97 -4.36
C HIS A 76 7.87 -5.70 -4.21
N GLY A 77 7.36 -4.55 -4.65
CA GLY A 77 8.01 -3.25 -4.43
C GLY A 77 8.13 -2.89 -2.95
N GLU A 78 7.11 -3.18 -2.13
CA GLU A 78 7.13 -2.97 -0.68
C GLU A 78 8.16 -3.86 0.01
N VAL A 79 8.26 -5.14 -0.39
CA VAL A 79 9.31 -6.05 0.09
C VAL A 79 10.70 -5.49 -0.22
N MET A 80 10.94 -5.02 -1.46
CA MET A 80 12.23 -4.42 -1.82
C MET A 80 12.53 -3.17 -0.97
N HIS A 81 11.50 -2.37 -0.65
CA HIS A 81 11.64 -1.22 0.26
C HIS A 81 12.07 -1.69 1.66
N CYS A 82 11.39 -2.70 2.23
CA CYS A 82 11.73 -3.26 3.55
C CYS A 82 13.14 -3.84 3.61
N LYS A 83 13.63 -4.41 2.50
CA LYS A 83 15.00 -4.95 2.38
C LYS A 83 16.07 -3.87 2.14
N GLY A 84 15.67 -2.61 1.94
CA GLY A 84 16.57 -1.50 1.63
C GLY A 84 17.04 -1.47 0.17
N ASP A 85 16.48 -2.30 -0.71
CA ASP A 85 16.71 -2.23 -2.16
C ASP A 85 15.85 -1.14 -2.79
N LEU A 86 16.23 0.10 -2.51
CA LEU A 86 15.48 1.30 -2.89
C LEU A 86 15.40 1.48 -4.43
N THR A 87 16.40 1.01 -5.17
CA THR A 87 16.42 1.10 -6.63
C THR A 87 15.36 0.21 -7.26
N ASN A 88 15.33 -1.08 -6.88
CA ASN A 88 14.33 -2.01 -7.40
C ASN A 88 12.94 -1.69 -6.86
N SER A 89 12.83 -1.27 -5.60
CA SER A 89 11.57 -0.80 -5.03
C SER A 89 10.97 0.35 -5.83
N LEU A 90 11.76 1.38 -6.17
CA LEU A 90 11.28 2.52 -6.94
C LEU A 90 10.83 2.12 -8.35
N ALA A 91 11.55 1.20 -9.00
CA ALA A 91 11.18 0.69 -10.31
C ALA A 91 9.84 -0.06 -10.27
N LEU A 92 9.65 -0.93 -9.29
CA LEU A 92 8.41 -1.69 -9.08
C LEU A 92 7.24 -0.76 -8.74
N MET A 93 7.46 0.29 -7.93
CA MET A 93 6.40 1.25 -7.61
C MET A 93 5.98 2.09 -8.82
N ARG A 94 6.92 2.47 -9.71
CA ARG A 94 6.59 3.12 -10.98
C ARG A 94 5.81 2.20 -11.91
N GLN A 95 6.15 0.91 -11.94
CA GLN A 95 5.42 -0.09 -12.70
C GLN A 95 3.99 -0.25 -12.16
N THR A 96 3.83 -0.38 -10.83
CA THR A 96 2.53 -0.44 -10.15
C THR A 96 1.69 0.79 -10.47
N GLU A 97 2.26 2.00 -10.45
CA GLU A 97 1.55 3.22 -10.84
C GLU A 97 0.99 3.12 -12.27
N GLN A 98 1.82 2.72 -13.22
CA GLN A 98 1.42 2.64 -14.63
C GLN A 98 0.33 1.60 -14.85
N MET A 99 0.44 0.43 -14.23
CA MET A 99 -0.58 -0.61 -14.30
C MET A 99 -1.89 -0.13 -13.64
N ALA A 100 -1.80 0.43 -12.44
CA ALA A 100 -2.96 0.90 -11.70
C ALA A 100 -3.71 2.03 -12.40
N ARG A 101 -3.01 2.96 -13.06
CA ARG A 101 -3.66 4.01 -13.87
C ARG A 101 -4.36 3.45 -15.11
N ARG A 102 -3.78 2.45 -15.78
CA ARG A 102 -4.37 1.84 -16.98
C ARG A 102 -5.68 1.10 -16.67
N ASP A 103 -5.75 0.49 -15.49
CA ASP A 103 -6.91 -0.30 -15.05
C ASP A 103 -7.76 0.43 -13.99
N GLU A 104 -7.57 1.74 -13.83
CA GLU A 104 -8.35 2.61 -12.94
C GLU A 104 -8.39 2.15 -11.47
N ALA A 105 -7.36 1.41 -11.04
CA ALA A 105 -7.14 1.01 -9.65
C ALA A 105 -6.54 2.18 -8.85
N TRP A 106 -7.29 3.28 -8.71
CA TRP A 106 -6.80 4.57 -8.23
C TRP A 106 -6.17 4.54 -6.83
N HIS A 107 -6.62 3.65 -5.95
CA HIS A 107 -6.01 3.45 -4.64
C HIS A 107 -4.57 2.90 -4.75
N TYR A 108 -4.31 1.96 -5.67
CA TYR A 108 -2.95 1.48 -5.94
C TYR A 108 -2.09 2.52 -6.64
N ALA A 109 -2.68 3.34 -7.53
CA ALA A 109 -1.96 4.46 -8.12
C ALA A 109 -1.52 5.46 -7.03
N LEU A 110 -2.42 5.82 -6.12
CA LEU A 110 -2.11 6.71 -4.99
C LEU A 110 -1.09 6.10 -4.03
N TRP A 111 -1.27 4.82 -3.65
CA TRP A 111 -0.32 4.09 -2.81
C TRP A 111 1.07 4.06 -3.44
N SER A 112 1.17 3.76 -4.74
CA SER A 112 2.46 3.73 -5.42
C SER A 112 3.17 5.09 -5.42
N LEU A 113 2.45 6.21 -5.55
CA LEU A 113 3.03 7.55 -5.47
C LEU A 113 3.53 7.86 -4.05
N ILE A 114 2.78 7.46 -3.03
CA ILE A 114 3.19 7.58 -1.62
C ILE A 114 4.51 6.83 -1.39
N GLN A 115 4.57 5.56 -1.80
CA GLN A 115 5.79 4.74 -1.67
C GLN A 115 6.96 5.31 -2.48
N GLN A 116 6.74 5.76 -3.73
CA GLN A 116 7.76 6.45 -4.53
C GLN A 116 8.33 7.67 -3.80
N SER A 117 7.48 8.48 -3.16
CA SER A 117 7.92 9.64 -2.37
C SER A 117 8.73 9.22 -1.15
N GLU A 118 8.32 8.19 -0.41
CA GLU A 118 9.06 7.73 0.78
C GLU A 118 10.43 7.17 0.40
N ILE A 119 10.52 6.41 -0.71
CA ILE A 119 11.78 5.90 -1.24
C ILE A 119 12.72 7.04 -1.66
N LEU A 120 12.21 8.03 -2.40
CA LEU A 120 12.99 9.20 -2.81
C LEU A 120 13.45 10.03 -1.60
N PHE A 121 12.59 10.16 -0.59
CA PHE A 121 12.96 10.83 0.67
C PHE A 121 14.09 10.08 1.38
N ALA A 122 14.01 8.74 1.48
CA ALA A 122 15.04 7.90 2.08
C ALA A 122 16.39 7.98 1.32
N GLN A 123 16.35 8.20 0.01
CA GLN A 123 17.53 8.43 -0.83
C GLN A 123 18.11 9.87 -0.70
N GLY A 124 17.44 10.76 0.03
CA GLY A 124 17.85 12.17 0.19
C GLY A 124 17.38 13.09 -0.95
N PHE A 125 16.57 12.60 -1.89
CA PHE A 125 16.03 13.38 -3.01
C PHE A 125 14.73 14.10 -2.63
N LEU A 126 14.82 15.01 -1.65
CA LEU A 126 13.64 15.68 -1.06
C LEU A 126 12.81 16.47 -2.09
N GLN A 127 13.46 17.14 -3.04
CA GLN A 127 12.75 17.86 -4.10
C GLN A 127 11.96 16.91 -5.02
N SER A 128 12.54 15.77 -5.38
CA SER A 128 11.84 14.77 -6.18
C SER A 128 10.71 14.10 -5.39
N ALA A 129 10.90 13.83 -4.10
CA ALA A 129 9.83 13.36 -3.23
C ALA A 129 8.65 14.35 -3.20
N TRP A 130 8.94 15.66 -3.09
CA TRP A 130 7.92 16.72 -3.15
C TRP A 130 7.13 16.68 -4.47
N GLU A 131 7.81 16.59 -5.61
CA GLU A 131 7.17 16.54 -6.93
C GLU A 131 6.28 15.31 -7.11
N ILE A 132 6.67 14.16 -6.54
CA ILE A 132 5.82 12.97 -6.50
C ILE A 132 4.59 13.20 -5.61
N GLN A 133 4.74 13.84 -4.45
CA GLN A 133 3.60 14.19 -3.60
C GLN A 133 2.63 15.16 -4.29
N GLU A 134 3.12 16.12 -5.08
CA GLU A 134 2.25 17.02 -5.86
C GLU A 134 1.39 16.22 -6.86
N LYS A 135 1.97 15.25 -7.56
CA LYS A 135 1.20 14.33 -8.43
C LYS A 135 0.16 13.54 -7.66
N ALA A 136 0.48 13.11 -6.44
CA ALA A 136 -0.46 12.39 -5.57
C ALA A 136 -1.62 13.28 -5.13
N PHE A 137 -1.38 14.56 -4.80
CA PHE A 137 -2.45 15.51 -4.46
C PHE A 137 -3.37 15.80 -5.65
N VAL A 138 -2.81 15.93 -6.87
CA VAL A 138 -3.60 16.05 -8.10
C VAL A 138 -4.51 14.82 -8.27
N LEU A 139 -3.96 13.61 -8.13
CA LEU A 139 -4.74 12.36 -8.24
C LEU A 139 -5.86 12.30 -7.19
N VAL A 140 -5.58 12.71 -5.94
CA VAL A 140 -6.59 12.76 -4.88
C VAL A 140 -7.76 13.67 -5.25
N SER A 141 -7.47 14.83 -5.86
CA SER A 141 -8.49 15.77 -6.30
C SER A 141 -9.31 15.23 -7.47
N GLU A 142 -8.64 14.75 -8.52
CA GLU A 142 -9.27 14.27 -9.76
C GLU A 142 -10.13 13.03 -9.55
N GLN A 143 -9.70 12.11 -8.67
CA GLN A 143 -10.37 10.83 -8.42
C GLN A 143 -11.16 10.81 -7.10
N HIS A 144 -11.39 11.98 -6.50
CA HIS A 144 -12.19 12.15 -5.29
C HIS A 144 -11.76 11.28 -4.09
N LEU A 145 -10.45 11.08 -3.91
CA LEU A 145 -9.89 10.20 -2.88
C LEU A 145 -9.70 10.89 -1.51
N ALA A 146 -10.19 12.12 -1.35
CA ALA A 146 -9.91 12.96 -0.18
C ALA A 146 -10.42 12.39 1.16
N ASN A 147 -11.40 11.48 1.11
CA ASN A 147 -11.98 10.82 2.29
C ASN A 147 -11.40 9.40 2.52
N PHE A 148 -10.40 8.98 1.75
CA PHE A 148 -9.75 7.67 1.94
C PHE A 148 -8.59 7.83 2.94
N PRO A 149 -8.37 6.89 3.89
CA PRO A 149 -7.16 6.87 4.72
C PRO A 149 -5.82 7.12 4.01
N LEU A 150 -5.62 6.73 2.73
CA LEU A 150 -4.42 7.03 1.96
C LEU A 150 -4.14 8.54 1.84
N HIS A 151 -5.17 9.38 1.86
CA HIS A 151 -4.99 10.83 1.85
C HIS A 151 -4.37 11.33 3.16
N GLU A 152 -4.67 10.69 4.30
CA GLU A 152 -3.95 11.00 5.54
C GLU A 152 -2.47 10.63 5.40
N PHE A 153 -2.14 9.47 4.82
CA PHE A 153 -0.75 9.08 4.63
C PHE A 153 0.03 10.07 3.78
N LEU A 154 -0.57 10.53 2.68
CA LEU A 154 0.02 11.57 1.83
C LEU A 154 0.28 12.86 2.63
N LEU A 155 -0.67 13.29 3.46
CA LEU A 155 -0.54 14.47 4.31
C LEU A 155 0.53 14.28 5.40
N ARG A 156 0.68 13.08 5.94
CA ARG A 156 1.72 12.73 6.91
C ARG A 156 3.13 12.84 6.31
N ILE A 157 3.36 12.26 5.13
CA ILE A 157 4.68 12.34 4.47
C ILE A 157 4.96 13.74 3.92
N ARG A 158 3.92 14.52 3.60
CA ARG A 158 4.01 15.96 3.31
C ARG A 158 4.49 16.74 4.53
N ALA A 159 3.94 16.44 5.71
CA ALA A 159 4.38 17.07 6.96
C ALA A 159 5.85 16.73 7.28
N GLN A 160 6.26 15.48 7.11
CA GLN A 160 7.65 15.04 7.30
C GLN A 160 8.61 15.81 6.38
N LEU A 161 8.24 15.96 5.11
CA LEU A 161 9.05 16.67 4.13
C LEU A 161 9.17 18.17 4.48
N MET A 162 8.06 18.80 4.85
CA MET A 162 8.06 20.19 5.34
C MET A 162 8.95 20.39 6.57
N TRP A 163 8.89 19.44 7.50
CA TRP A 163 9.70 19.46 8.70
C TRP A 163 11.20 19.35 8.36
N ALA A 164 11.57 18.48 7.41
CA ALA A 164 12.96 18.34 6.95
C ALA A 164 13.50 19.63 6.28
N TRP A 165 12.62 20.47 5.73
CA TRP A 165 12.96 21.79 5.21
C TRP A 165 12.87 22.93 6.24
N GLY A 166 12.58 22.64 7.51
CA GLY A 166 12.42 23.66 8.55
C GLY A 166 11.14 24.49 8.43
N ARG A 167 10.19 24.09 7.57
CA ARG A 167 8.90 24.77 7.35
C ARG A 167 7.86 24.26 8.36
N LEU A 168 8.08 24.58 9.64
CA LEU A 168 7.35 23.97 10.76
C LEU A 168 5.84 24.25 10.75
N ASP A 169 5.43 25.48 10.41
CA ASP A 169 4.00 25.84 10.35
C ASP A 169 3.25 25.02 9.28
N GLU A 170 3.89 24.77 8.15
CA GLU A 170 3.32 23.98 7.05
C GLU A 170 3.31 22.49 7.37
N ALA A 171 4.34 22.01 8.07
CA ALA A 171 4.36 20.66 8.60
C ALA A 171 3.19 20.43 9.57
N GLU A 172 2.98 21.36 10.51
CA GLU A 172 1.85 21.31 11.45
C GLU A 172 0.51 21.36 10.71
N HIS A 173 0.37 22.24 9.72
CA HIS A 173 -0.85 22.35 8.93
C HIS A 173 -1.19 21.03 8.23
N ALA A 174 -0.21 20.40 7.55
CA ALA A 174 -0.38 19.13 6.86
C ALA A 174 -0.75 18.00 7.83
N ALA A 175 -0.05 17.88 8.97
CA ALA A 175 -0.36 16.89 9.99
C ALA A 175 -1.78 17.06 10.56
N ARG A 176 -2.21 18.30 10.86
CA ARG A 176 -3.57 18.60 11.32
C ARG A 176 -4.63 18.28 10.26
N ALA A 177 -4.33 18.50 8.98
CA ALA A 177 -5.21 18.10 7.89
C ALA A 177 -5.36 16.58 7.84
N GLY A 178 -4.28 15.80 8.02
CA GLY A 178 -4.32 14.35 8.12
C GLY A 178 -5.23 13.84 9.25
N ILE A 179 -5.10 14.43 10.45
CA ILE A 179 -5.98 14.12 11.60
C ILE A 179 -7.46 14.35 11.26
N LYS A 180 -7.79 15.39 10.48
CA LYS A 180 -9.18 15.66 10.05
C LYS A 180 -9.70 14.58 9.11
N VAL A 181 -8.86 14.01 8.23
CA VAL A 181 -9.25 12.91 7.34
C VAL A 181 -9.66 11.68 8.19
N LEU A 182 -8.83 11.27 9.14
CA LEU A 182 -9.13 10.10 9.99
C LEU A 182 -10.38 10.28 10.83
N LYS A 183 -10.66 11.49 11.33
CA LYS A 183 -11.90 11.78 12.07
C LYS A 183 -13.15 11.59 11.22
N ARG A 184 -13.09 11.86 9.91
CA ARG A 184 -14.21 11.64 8.98
C ARG A 184 -14.39 10.15 8.68
N VAL A 185 -13.27 9.43 8.49
CA VAL A 185 -13.28 7.98 8.21
C VAL A 185 -13.76 7.18 9.43
N SER A 186 -13.45 7.63 10.65
CA SER A 186 -13.83 6.95 11.90
C SER A 186 -15.27 7.22 12.33
N ALA A 187 -16.01 8.11 11.64
CA ALA A 187 -17.45 8.19 11.79
C ALA A 187 -18.07 6.88 11.27
N PRO A 188 -19.16 6.35 11.87
CA PRO A 188 -19.69 5.04 11.52
C PRO A 188 -20.18 5.02 10.06
N ALA A 189 -19.29 4.63 9.15
CA ALA A 189 -19.60 4.26 7.78
C ALA A 189 -19.97 2.77 7.76
N ALA A 190 -21.08 2.44 7.12
CA ALA A 190 -21.69 1.10 7.09
C ALA A 190 -20.87 0.02 6.36
N ASN A 191 -19.60 0.26 6.01
CA ASN A 191 -18.71 -0.75 5.44
C ASN A 191 -17.23 -0.29 5.52
N PRO A 192 -16.37 -0.97 6.32
CA PRO A 192 -14.95 -0.68 6.29
C PRO A 192 -14.29 -1.34 5.07
N VAL A 193 -13.52 -0.57 4.30
CA VAL A 193 -12.85 -1.02 3.07
C VAL A 193 -11.60 -1.87 3.41
N PRO A 194 -11.31 -2.99 2.70
CA PRO A 194 -10.27 -3.97 3.08
C PRO A 194 -8.83 -3.47 3.16
N TRP A 195 -8.49 -2.35 2.54
CA TRP A 195 -7.11 -1.84 2.48
C TRP A 195 -6.73 -0.96 3.69
N ALA A 196 -7.67 -0.67 4.61
CA ALA A 196 -7.40 -0.02 5.88
C ALA A 196 -6.69 -0.97 6.87
N ILE A 197 -5.61 -1.60 6.42
CA ILE A 197 -4.67 -2.26 7.32
C ILE A 197 -3.74 -1.16 7.79
N ASP A 198 -3.94 -0.73 9.04
CA ASP A 198 -3.10 0.21 9.77
C ASP A 198 -1.63 -0.04 9.42
N SER A 199 -0.99 0.93 8.76
CA SER A 199 0.43 0.85 8.43
C SER A 199 1.25 0.65 9.70
N VAL A 200 2.02 -0.43 9.74
CA VAL A 200 3.04 -0.71 10.77
C VAL A 200 4.29 0.17 10.53
N LEU A 201 4.09 1.48 10.43
CA LEU A 201 5.19 2.48 10.42
C LEU A 201 5.19 3.33 11.70
N ALA A 202 4.66 2.79 12.80
CA ALA A 202 5.05 3.20 14.14
C ALA A 202 6.27 2.35 14.53
N GLY A 203 7.43 2.99 14.50
CA GLY A 203 8.74 2.36 14.68
C GLY A 203 8.81 1.41 15.88
N THR A 204 9.59 0.35 15.66
CA THR A 204 10.34 -0.37 16.67
C THR A 204 10.99 0.60 17.68
N ARG A 205 10.32 0.81 18.81
CA ARG A 205 10.97 1.06 20.08
C ARG A 205 10.63 -0.10 21.02
N GLN A 206 11.26 -1.24 20.77
CA GLN A 206 11.76 -2.04 21.89
C GLN A 206 13.21 -1.61 22.10
N SER A 207 13.39 -0.61 22.96
CA SER A 207 14.64 -0.43 23.71
C SER A 207 14.41 -1.08 25.07
N GLY A 208 15.44 -1.77 25.57
CA GLY A 208 15.41 -2.55 26.81
C GLY A 208 15.24 -1.75 28.09
#